data_AF-A0A965AFP1-F1
#
_entry.id   AF-A0A965AFP1-F1
#
_cell.length_a   1.000
_cell.length_b   1.000
_cell.length_c   1.000
_cell.angle_alpha   90.00
_cell.angle_beta   90.00
_cell.angle_gamma   90.00
#
_symmetry.space_group_name_H-M   'P 1'
#
loop_
_entity.id
_entity.type
_entity.pdbx_description
1 polymer ?
#
loop_
_entity_poly.entity_id
_entity_poly.type
_entity_poly.pdbx_seq_one_letter_code
_entity_poly.pdbx_strand_id
1 'polypeptide(L)'
;MQGIAEKLEWIQLSLGYFLPELLLCISVVIFLLVSLFPKALGKVTDALALILFTSAFILSLIQYNEVSSNVPLFSGMLRLNNFSIYLKILIDLGAVFTVLLSYSQHERKGEYYALIATATLGAHL
;
A
#
# COMPACT_ATOMS: atom_id res chain seq x y z
N MET A 1 -10.06 23.22 26.46
CA MET A 1 -10.22 21.75 26.51
C MET A 1 -10.65 21.33 25.11
N GLN A 2 -9.72 20.86 24.26
CA GLN A 2 -10.07 20.37 22.92
C GLN A 2 -10.96 19.14 23.08
N GLY A 3 -12.16 19.21 22.53
CA GLY A 3 -13.18 18.18 22.67
C GLY A 3 -12.74 16.89 22.00
N ILE A 4 -13.17 15.75 22.55
CA ILE A 4 -12.95 14.42 21.98
C ILE A 4 -13.40 14.37 20.50
N ALA A 5 -14.45 15.12 20.15
CA ALA A 5 -14.96 15.27 18.79
C ALA A 5 -13.92 15.85 17.81
N GLU A 6 -13.20 16.90 18.22
CA GLU A 6 -12.18 17.54 17.38
C GLU A 6 -11.01 16.57 17.14
N LYS A 7 -10.55 15.87 18.19
CA LYS A 7 -9.53 14.82 18.04
C LYS A 7 -9.96 13.71 17.09
N LEU A 8 -11.24 13.33 17.11
CA LEU A 8 -11.78 12.31 16.21
C LEU A 8 -11.75 12.77 14.76
N GLU A 9 -12.09 14.04 14.51
CA GLU A 9 -12.08 14.64 13.18
C GLU A 9 -10.66 14.70 12.59
N TRP A 10 -9.67 15.08 13.41
CA TRP A 10 -8.25 15.05 13.01
C TRP A 10 -7.75 13.62 12.69
N ILE A 11 -8.19 12.62 13.46
CA ILE A 11 -7.84 11.22 13.21
C ILE A 11 -8.48 10.74 11.91
N GLN A 12 -9.76 11.04 11.68
CA GLN A 12 -10.47 10.67 10.46
C GLN A 12 -9.84 11.30 9.22
N LEU A 13 -9.47 12.58 9.29
CA LEU A 13 -8.80 13.28 8.19
C LEU A 13 -7.40 12.70 7.94
N SER A 14 -6.65 12.37 8.99
CA SER A 14 -5.33 11.72 8.88
C SER A 14 -5.43 10.31 8.28
N LEU A 15 -6.47 9.55 8.63
CA LEU A 15 -6.71 8.21 8.10
C LEU A 15 -7.03 8.23 6.60
N GLY A 16 -7.70 9.29 6.13
CA GLY A 16 -7.97 9.49 4.70
C GLY A 16 -6.68 9.58 3.87
N TYR A 17 -5.62 10.18 4.43
CA TYR A 17 -4.28 10.20 3.80
C TYR A 17 -3.51 8.88 3.94
N PHE A 18 -4.01 7.91 4.71
CA PHE A 18 -3.35 6.62 4.92
C PHE A 18 -3.99 5.48 4.11
N LEU A 19 -4.82 5.83 3.11
CA LEU A 19 -5.55 4.89 2.26
C LEU A 19 -4.64 3.92 1.47
N PRO A 20 -3.56 4.36 0.80
CA PRO A 20 -2.71 3.43 0.05
C PRO A 20 -2.00 2.43 0.96
N GLU A 21 -1.58 2.85 2.15
CA GLU A 21 -0.95 1.97 3.14
C GLU A 21 -1.94 0.96 3.72
N LEU A 22 -3.18 1.39 3.96
CA LEU A 22 -4.24 0.50 4.43
C LEU A 22 -4.57 -0.57 3.39
N LEU A 23 -4.56 -0.21 2.10
CA LEU A 23 -4.74 -1.15 1.00
C LEU A 23 -3.59 -2.17 0.93
N LEU A 24 -2.34 -1.71 1.07
CA LEU A 24 -1.17 -2.61 1.14
C LEU A 24 -1.22 -3.53 2.37
N CYS A 25 -1.73 -3.06 3.51
CA CYS A 25 -1.87 -3.87 4.70
C CYS A 25 -2.88 -5.02 4.48
N ILE A 26 -4.03 -4.68 3.89
CA ILE A 26 -5.06 -5.66 3.55
C ILE A 26 -4.52 -6.66 2.51
N SER A 27 -3.73 -6.21 1.54
CA SER A 27 -3.16 -7.08 0.50
C SER A 27 -2.23 -8.14 1.09
N VAL A 28 -1.41 -7.80 2.11
CA VAL A 28 -0.57 -8.78 2.83
C VAL A 28 -1.42 -9.92 3.41
N VAL A 29 -2.52 -9.58 4.12
CA VAL A 29 -3.41 -10.58 4.72
C VAL A 29 -4.05 -11.44 3.63
N ILE A 30 -4.52 -10.83 2.53
CA ILE A 30 -5.11 -11.55 1.40
C ILE A 30 -4.10 -12.52 0.78
N PHE A 31 -2.86 -12.10 0.52
CA PHE A 31 -1.85 -12.97 -0.07
C PHE A 31 -1.48 -14.14 0.84
N LEU A 32 -1.40 -13.93 2.15
CA LEU A 32 -1.18 -15.02 3.12
C LEU A 32 -2.34 -16.02 3.10
N LEU A 33 -3.59 -15.56 3.07
CA LEU A 33 -4.75 -16.43 2.97
C LEU A 33 -4.78 -17.21 1.65
N VAL A 34 -4.50 -16.54 0.52
CA VAL A 34 -4.40 -17.20 -0.79
C VAL A 34 -3.25 -18.22 -0.82
N SER A 35 -2.16 -17.94 -0.10
CA SER A 35 -1.02 -18.84 0.01
C SER A 35 -1.36 -20.16 0.70
N LEU A 36 -2.38 -20.19 1.56
CA LEU A 36 -2.85 -21.42 2.21
C LEU A 36 -3.53 -22.39 1.22
N PHE A 37 -4.00 -21.89 0.07
CA PHE A 37 -4.71 -22.67 -0.95
C PHE A 37 -3.99 -22.65 -2.32
N PRO A 38 -2.74 -23.15 -2.41
CA PRO A 38 -1.89 -22.97 -3.59
C PRO A 38 -2.34 -23.79 -4.83
N LYS A 39 -3.10 -24.87 -4.63
CA LYS A 39 -3.41 -25.84 -5.71
C LYS A 39 -4.43 -25.36 -6.75
N ALA A 40 -5.18 -24.27 -6.51
CA ALA A 40 -6.29 -23.88 -7.38
C ALA A 40 -6.11 -22.52 -8.09
N LEU A 41 -5.13 -21.69 -7.70
CA LEU A 41 -5.19 -20.24 -7.96
C LEU A 41 -3.95 -19.64 -8.62
N GLY A 42 -2.95 -20.42 -9.04
CA GLY A 42 -1.65 -19.88 -9.51
C GLY A 42 -1.72 -18.71 -10.51
N LYS A 43 -2.62 -18.75 -11.50
CA LYS A 43 -2.85 -17.62 -12.45
C LYS A 43 -3.69 -16.48 -11.88
N VAL A 44 -4.61 -16.80 -10.96
CA VAL A 44 -5.50 -15.82 -10.30
C VAL A 44 -4.71 -14.99 -9.29
N THR A 45 -3.73 -15.59 -8.60
CA THR A 45 -2.87 -14.92 -7.64
C THR A 45 -2.03 -13.82 -8.30
N ASP A 46 -1.50 -14.05 -9.51
CA ASP A 46 -0.75 -13.03 -10.26
C ASP A 46 -1.63 -11.86 -10.69
N ALA A 47 -2.85 -12.14 -11.17
CA ALA A 47 -3.80 -11.11 -11.56
C ALA A 47 -4.24 -10.28 -10.34
N LEU A 48 -4.51 -10.93 -9.21
CA LEU A 48 -4.81 -10.27 -7.94
C LEU A 48 -3.64 -9.40 -7.48
N ALA A 49 -2.40 -9.88 -7.60
CA ALA A 49 -1.22 -9.11 -7.25
C ALA A 49 -1.09 -7.85 -8.09
N LEU A 50 -1.18 -7.96 -9.41
CA LEU A 50 -1.15 -6.81 -10.30
C LEU A 50 -2.26 -5.79 -9.99
N ILE A 51 -3.48 -6.25 -9.74
CA ILE A 51 -4.60 -5.35 -9.40
C ILE A 51 -4.31 -4.60 -8.10
N LEU A 52 -3.86 -5.29 -7.06
CA LEU A 52 -3.60 -4.68 -5.75
C LEU A 52 -2.44 -3.68 -5.80
N PHE A 53 -1.30 -4.02 -6.38
CA PHE A 53 -0.17 -3.10 -6.52
C PHE A 53 -0.47 -1.92 -7.45
N THR A 54 -1.20 -2.15 -8.55
CA THR A 54 -1.62 -1.06 -9.44
C THR A 54 -2.62 -0.14 -8.74
N SER A 55 -3.53 -0.68 -7.92
CA SER A 55 -4.46 0.14 -7.14
C SER A 55 -3.75 0.99 -6.09
N ALA A 56 -2.74 0.45 -5.40
CA ALA A 56 -1.89 1.21 -4.48
C ALA A 56 -1.18 2.36 -5.21
N PHE A 57 -0.58 2.07 -6.38
CA PHE A 57 0.06 3.08 -7.22
C PHE A 57 -0.89 4.20 -7.66
N ILE A 58 -2.11 3.86 -8.08
CA ILE A 58 -3.14 4.85 -8.47
C ILE A 58 -3.53 5.72 -7.27
N LEU A 59 -3.72 5.13 -6.09
CA LEU A 59 -4.03 5.88 -4.87
C LEU A 59 -2.89 6.82 -4.48
N SER A 60 -1.63 6.38 -4.59
CA SER A 60 -0.44 7.22 -4.38
C SER A 60 -0.40 8.41 -5.37
N LEU A 61 -0.80 8.22 -6.63
CA LEU A 61 -0.91 9.30 -7.63
C LEU A 61 -2.05 10.29 -7.32
N ILE A 62 -3.21 9.79 -6.89
CA ILE A 62 -4.32 10.66 -6.47
C ILE A 62 -3.88 11.51 -5.27
N GLN A 63 -3.22 10.88 -4.29
CA GLN A 63 -2.66 11.57 -3.13
C GLN A 63 -1.65 12.66 -3.52
N TYR A 64 -0.83 12.44 -4.54
CA TYR A 64 0.11 13.45 -5.04
C TYR A 64 -0.60 14.71 -5.56
N ASN A 65 -1.76 14.56 -6.21
CA ASN A 65 -2.52 15.71 -6.73
C ASN A 65 -3.32 16.44 -5.64
N GLU A 66 -3.83 15.72 -4.64
CA GLU A 66 -4.62 16.28 -3.55
C GLU A 66 -3.76 17.00 -2.49
N VAL A 67 -2.52 16.55 -2.27
CA VAL A 67 -1.63 17.08 -1.23
C VAL A 67 -0.74 18.18 -1.80
N SER A 68 -1.23 19.42 -1.75
CA SER A 68 -0.45 20.60 -2.14
C SER A 68 0.34 21.23 -0.99
N SER A 69 0.26 20.72 0.24
CA SER A 69 0.93 21.32 1.40
C SER A 69 1.41 20.28 2.41
N ASN A 70 2.46 20.62 3.16
CA ASN A 70 3.05 19.79 4.22
C ASN A 70 2.01 19.53 5.32
N VAL A 71 1.34 18.39 5.26
CA VAL A 71 0.31 18.00 6.24
C VAL A 71 1.00 17.22 7.37
N PRO A 72 1.03 17.76 8.61
CA PRO A 72 1.45 16.99 9.77
C PRO A 72 0.35 15.97 10.10
N LEU A 73 0.62 14.70 9.90
CA LEU A 73 -0.27 13.60 10.25
C LEU A 73 0.02 13.12 11.67
N PHE A 74 -1.01 12.65 12.37
CA PHE A 74 -0.91 12.06 13.71
C PHE A 74 -0.14 12.93 14.71
N SER A 75 -0.55 14.19 14.87
CA SER A 75 0.10 15.14 15.80
C SER A 75 1.60 15.34 15.53
N GLY A 76 2.02 15.22 14.26
CA GLY A 76 3.39 15.44 13.82
C GLY A 76 4.31 14.22 13.89
N MET A 77 3.77 13.02 14.17
CA MET A 77 4.54 11.78 14.09
C MET A 77 4.99 11.46 12.65
N LEU A 78 4.16 11.80 11.67
CA LEU A 78 4.44 11.62 10.25
C LEU A 78 4.28 12.95 9.52
N ARG A 79 5.21 13.23 8.59
CA ARG A 79 5.13 14.40 7.71
C ARG A 79 4.95 13.94 6.27
N LEU A 80 3.80 14.26 5.71
CA LEU A 80 3.51 14.00 4.31
C LEU A 80 3.95 15.21 3.49
N ASN A 81 5.06 15.05 2.77
CA ASN A 81 5.60 16.03 1.82
C ASN A 81 5.61 15.46 0.40
N ASN A 82 5.68 16.33 -0.60
CA ASN A 82 5.78 15.93 -2.01
C ASN A 82 6.96 14.97 -2.26
N PHE A 83 8.06 15.13 -1.52
CA PHE A 83 9.20 14.21 -1.58
C PHE A 83 8.85 12.81 -1.05
N SER A 84 8.16 12.72 0.09
CA SER A 84 7.71 11.45 0.65
C SER A 84 6.74 10.74 -0.30
N ILE A 85 5.80 11.48 -0.90
CA ILE A 85 4.87 10.93 -1.89
C ILE A 85 5.61 10.47 -3.15
N TYR A 86 6.61 11.22 -3.62
CA TYR A 86 7.45 10.81 -4.75
C TYR A 86 8.17 9.48 -4.49
N LEU A 87 8.74 9.30 -3.30
CA LEU A 87 9.37 8.03 -2.91
C LEU A 87 8.38 6.87 -2.88
N LYS A 88 7.18 7.08 -2.33
CA LYS A 88 6.10 6.08 -2.35
C LYS A 88 5.75 5.64 -3.77
N ILE A 89 5.56 6.59 -4.67
CA ILE A 89 5.29 6.31 -6.10
C ILE A 89 6.42 5.48 -6.72
N LEU A 90 7.69 5.80 -6.43
CA LEU A 90 8.84 5.06 -6.94
C LEU A 90 8.88 3.61 -6.40
N ILE A 91 8.56 3.43 -5.12
CA ILE A 91 8.51 2.11 -4.47
C ILE A 91 7.35 1.29 -5.05
N ASP A 92 6.16 1.87 -5.19
CA ASP A 92 4.99 1.22 -5.80
C ASP A 92 5.30 0.77 -7.23
N LEU A 93 5.97 1.61 -8.01
CA LEU A 93 6.37 1.31 -9.38
C LEU A 93 7.39 0.14 -9.41
N GLY A 94 8.35 0.15 -8.48
CA GLY A 94 9.28 -0.97 -8.29
C GLY A 94 8.56 -2.28 -7.90
N ALA A 95 7.55 -2.21 -7.05
CA ALA A 95 6.74 -3.36 -6.65
C ALA A 95 5.96 -3.94 -7.84
N VAL A 96 5.32 -3.09 -8.66
CA VAL A 96 4.62 -3.51 -9.89
C VAL A 96 5.57 -4.21 -10.87
N PHE A 97 6.76 -3.65 -11.10
CA PHE A 97 7.74 -4.31 -11.97
C PHE A 97 8.25 -5.62 -11.40
N THR A 98 8.45 -5.71 -10.08
CA THR A 98 8.87 -6.95 -9.42
C THR A 98 7.82 -8.05 -9.62
N VAL A 99 6.52 -7.72 -9.50
CA VAL A 99 5.43 -8.65 -9.78
C VAL A 99 5.40 -9.09 -11.24
N LEU A 100 5.56 -8.15 -12.18
CA LEU A 100 5.61 -8.45 -13.62
C LEU A 100 6.76 -9.41 -13.98
N LEU A 101 7.96 -9.16 -13.44
CA LEU A 101 9.12 -10.02 -13.66
C LEU A 101 8.96 -11.39 -13.00
N SER A 102 8.29 -11.45 -11.85
CA SER A 102 8.08 -12.69 -11.10
C SER A 102 6.97 -13.59 -11.67
N TYR A 103 6.22 -13.14 -12.68
CA TYR A 103 5.08 -13.86 -13.27
C TYR A 103 5.40 -15.32 -13.67
N SER A 104 6.64 -15.58 -14.12
CA SER A 104 7.04 -16.86 -14.71
C SER A 104 7.68 -17.87 -13.74
N GLN A 105 8.26 -17.44 -12.61
CA GLN A 105 9.30 -18.24 -11.94
C GLN A 105 8.99 -18.87 -10.57
N HIS A 106 7.85 -18.59 -9.92
CA HIS A 106 7.65 -19.03 -8.52
C HIS A 106 6.55 -20.08 -8.33
N GLU A 107 6.88 -21.19 -7.65
CA GLU A 107 5.93 -22.24 -7.23
C GLU A 107 5.08 -21.85 -6.00
N ARG A 108 5.47 -20.80 -5.26
CA ARG A 108 4.75 -20.25 -4.09
C ARG A 108 4.47 -18.75 -4.21
N LYS A 109 3.65 -18.41 -5.20
CA LYS A 109 3.34 -17.02 -5.58
C LYS A 109 2.71 -16.20 -4.44
N GLY A 110 1.88 -16.84 -3.60
CA GLY A 110 1.23 -16.18 -2.46
C GLY A 110 2.21 -15.65 -1.40
N GLU A 111 3.10 -16.50 -0.88
CA GLU A 111 4.12 -16.10 0.11
C GLU A 111 5.03 -15.01 -0.44
N TYR A 112 5.43 -15.14 -1.71
CA TYR A 112 6.29 -14.18 -2.38
C TYR A 112 5.64 -12.79 -2.49
N TYR A 113 4.38 -12.71 -2.93
CA TYR A 113 3.67 -11.43 -3.00
C TYR A 113 3.35 -10.85 -1.62
N ALA A 114 3.11 -11.68 -0.61
CA ALA A 114 2.95 -11.21 0.77
C ALA A 114 4.24 -10.54 1.29
N LEU A 115 5.41 -11.10 0.98
CA LEU A 115 6.70 -10.51 1.34
C LEU A 115 6.95 -9.19 0.61
N ILE A 116 6.68 -9.12 -0.69
CA ILE A 116 6.78 -7.87 -1.45
C ILE A 116 5.84 -6.82 -0.86
N ALA A 117 4.57 -7.15 -0.62
CA ALA A 117 3.59 -6.22 -0.07
C ALA A 117 4.01 -5.72 1.33
N THR A 118 4.60 -6.59 2.16
CA THR A 118 5.11 -6.21 3.48
C THR A 118 6.32 -5.27 3.37
N ALA A 119 7.23 -5.52 2.43
CA ALA A 119 8.37 -4.64 2.18
C ALA A 119 7.94 -3.26 1.64
N THR A 120 6.98 -3.24 0.70
CA THR A 120 6.39 -2.02 0.15
C THR A 120 5.69 -1.21 1.24
N LEU A 121 4.89 -1.88 2.09
CA LEU A 121 4.23 -1.23 3.24
C LEU A 121 5.24 -0.63 4.21
N GLY A 122 6.28 -1.39 4.56
CA GLY A 122 7.35 -0.91 5.45
C GLY A 122 8.08 0.31 4.89
N ALA A 123 8.20 0.40 3.57
CA ALA A 123 8.84 1.53 2.91
C ALA A 123 7.91 2.77 2.76
N HIS A 124 6.60 2.61 2.97
CA HIS A 124 5.63 3.71 2.99
C HIS A 124 5.52 4.41 4.36
N LEU A 125 5.94 3.73 5.43
CA LEU A 125 5.95 4.22 6.82
C LEU A 125 7.16 5.10 7.11
#